data_AF-A0A552KV61-F1
#
_entry.id   AF-A0A552KV61-F1
#
_cell.length_a   1.000
_cell.length_b   1.000
_cell.length_c   1.000
_cell.angle_alpha   90.00
_cell.angle_beta   90.00
_cell.angle_gamma   90.00
#
_symmetry.space_group_name_H-M   'P 1'
#
loop_
_entity.id
_entity.type
_entity.pdbx_description
1 polymer ?
#
loop_
_entity_poly.entity_id
_entity_poly.type
_entity_poly.pdbx_seq_one_letter_code
_entity_poly.pdbx_strand_id
1 'polypeptide(L)'
;MKLPPLNETSMSLTLPTELLQTVQMTEAQMLTEIAIMLYQQQRLQFEQAAELTGMALDDFYQLLVSRNILTPPTDPDDEPKELILTSLRISLQQAKEGKVHPISELWDGIDD
;
A
#
# COMPACT_ATOMS: atom_id res chain seq x y z
N MET A 1 12.64 -42.54 12.21
CA MET A 1 13.49 -41.38 11.88
C MET A 1 13.01 -40.20 12.70
N LYS A 2 13.83 -39.70 13.63
CA LYS A 2 13.48 -38.57 14.50
C LYS A 2 14.02 -37.32 13.80
N LEU A 3 13.12 -36.44 13.34
CA LEU A 3 13.50 -35.16 12.75
C LEU A 3 14.34 -34.38 13.78
N PRO A 4 15.48 -33.77 13.41
CA PRO A 4 16.23 -32.93 14.33
C PRO A 4 15.36 -31.72 14.75
N PRO A 5 15.54 -31.19 15.96
CA PRO A 5 14.90 -29.93 16.35
C PRO A 5 15.43 -28.83 15.43
N LEU A 6 14.52 -28.02 14.87
CA LEU A 6 14.86 -26.75 14.25
C LEU A 6 15.60 -25.93 15.32
N ASN A 7 16.91 -25.88 15.21
CA ASN A 7 17.74 -24.96 15.95
C ASN A 7 17.32 -23.55 15.51
N GLU A 8 16.51 -22.91 16.34
CA GLU A 8 16.35 -21.46 16.32
C GLU A 8 17.75 -20.87 16.49
N THR A 9 18.37 -20.54 15.36
CA THR A 9 19.70 -19.94 15.32
C THR A 9 19.48 -18.45 15.57
N SER A 10 19.00 -18.10 16.76
CA SER A 10 18.75 -16.73 17.17
C SER A 10 20.09 -16.01 17.30
N MET A 11 20.49 -15.28 16.27
CA MET A 11 21.57 -14.30 16.39
C MET A 11 21.00 -13.03 17.02
N SER A 12 21.43 -12.70 18.23
CA SER A 12 21.07 -11.45 18.90
C SER A 12 21.97 -10.32 18.37
N LEU A 13 21.38 -9.36 17.65
CA LEU A 13 22.04 -8.11 17.31
C LEU A 13 21.84 -7.13 18.48
N THR A 14 22.93 -6.75 19.16
CA THR A 14 22.87 -5.72 20.22
C THR A 14 23.19 -4.37 19.60
N LEU A 15 22.25 -3.42 19.71
CA LEU A 15 22.41 -2.07 19.20
C LEU A 15 22.68 -1.11 20.38
N PRO A 16 23.67 -0.20 20.28
CA PRO A 16 23.91 0.79 21.32
C PRO A 16 22.73 1.76 21.44
N THR A 17 22.22 1.93 22.67
CA THR A 17 21.10 2.84 22.95
C THR A 17 21.45 4.31 22.65
N GLU A 18 22.74 4.67 22.62
CA GLU A 18 23.22 6.00 22.21
C GLU A 18 22.82 6.36 20.77
N LEU A 19 22.67 5.37 19.89
CA LEU A 19 22.19 5.59 18.53
C LEU A 19 20.72 6.04 18.52
N LEU A 20 19.89 5.47 19.40
CA LEU A 20 18.49 5.90 19.57
C LEU A 20 18.39 7.35 20.05
N GLN A 21 19.29 7.75 20.95
CA GLN A 21 19.37 9.12 21.46
C GLN A 21 19.86 10.12 20.38
N THR A 22 20.83 9.71 19.56
CA THR A 22 21.39 10.54 18.48
C THR A 22 20.37 10.81 17.39
N VAL A 23 19.60 9.78 17.02
CA VAL A 23 18.62 9.86 15.94
C VAL A 23 17.22 10.28 16.45
N GLN A 24 17.07 10.52 17.76
CA GLN A 24 15.80 10.88 18.41
C GLN A 24 14.63 9.94 18.03
N MET A 25 14.92 8.65 17.97
CA MET A 25 13.95 7.63 17.60
C MET A 25 13.91 6.52 18.65
N THR A 26 12.75 5.90 18.77
CA THR A 26 12.53 4.75 19.63
C THR A 26 13.08 3.47 19.00
N GLU A 27 13.32 2.44 19.82
CA GLU A 27 13.77 1.13 19.35
C GLU A 27 12.86 0.56 18.25
N ALA A 28 11.54 0.64 18.45
CA ALA A 28 10.55 0.19 17.48
C ALA A 28 10.65 0.96 16.14
N GLN A 29 10.92 2.27 16.19
CA GLN A 29 11.13 3.08 14.99
C GLN A 29 12.42 2.65 14.26
N MET A 30 13.49 2.36 14.99
CA MET A 30 14.74 1.91 14.39
C MET A 30 14.61 0.52 13.75
N LEU A 31 13.91 -0.41 14.41
CA LEU A 31 13.56 -1.71 13.83
C LEU A 31 12.72 -1.56 12.56
N THR A 32 11.80 -0.59 12.57
CA THR A 32 11.00 -0.24 11.38
C THR A 32 11.88 0.24 10.23
N GLU A 33 12.83 1.14 10.47
CA GLU A 33 13.77 1.59 9.44
C GLU A 33 14.65 0.44 8.91
N ILE A 34 15.12 -0.45 9.79
CA ILE A 34 15.93 -1.62 9.39
C ILE A 34 15.10 -2.58 8.53
N ALA A 35 13.86 -2.88 8.94
CA ALA A 35 12.95 -3.74 8.19
C ALA A 35 12.68 -3.18 6.78
N ILE A 36 12.41 -1.87 6.69
CA ILE A 36 12.21 -1.18 5.42
C ILE A 36 13.46 -1.22 4.55
N MET A 37 14.64 -0.94 5.13
CA MET A 37 15.90 -0.94 4.38
C MET A 37 16.24 -2.35 3.84
N LEU A 38 16.02 -3.40 4.63
CA LEU A 38 16.22 -4.78 4.20
C LEU A 38 15.22 -5.20 3.12
N TYR A 39 13.96 -4.76 3.23
CA TYR A 39 12.94 -4.97 2.21
C TYR A 39 13.32 -4.29 0.88
N GLN A 40 13.76 -3.02 0.93
CA GLN A 40 14.23 -2.28 -0.24
C GLN A 40 15.44 -2.94 -0.92
N GLN A 41 16.35 -3.52 -0.14
CA GLN A 41 17.50 -4.27 -0.66
C GLN A 41 17.14 -5.67 -1.19
N GLN A 42 15.86 -6.06 -1.21
CA GLN A 42 15.39 -7.39 -1.60
C GLN A 42 16.04 -8.52 -0.75
N ARG A 43 16.48 -8.18 0.46
CA ARG A 43 17.13 -9.11 1.40
C ARG A 43 16.12 -9.83 2.27
N LEU A 44 14.91 -9.28 2.36
CA LEU A 44 13.84 -9.74 3.23
C LEU A 44 12.49 -9.64 2.50
N GLN A 45 11.61 -10.61 2.72
CA GLN A 45 10.26 -10.60 2.15
C GLN A 45 9.36 -9.62 2.92
N PHE A 46 8.27 -9.18 2.28
CA PHE A 46 7.33 -8.24 2.88
C PHE A 46 6.78 -8.74 4.24
N GLU A 47 6.38 -10.00 4.31
CA GLU A 47 5.82 -10.61 5.52
C GLU A 47 6.85 -10.64 6.65
N GLN A 48 8.09 -11.05 6.34
CA GLN A 48 9.20 -11.07 7.29
C GLN A 48 9.56 -9.66 7.78
N ALA A 49 9.41 -8.64 6.92
CA ALA A 49 9.70 -7.25 7.27
C ALA A 49 8.68 -6.73 8.27
N ALA A 50 7.40 -7.02 8.05
CA ALA A 50 6.33 -6.70 9.00
C ALA A 50 6.49 -7.46 10.32
N GLU A 51 6.91 -8.73 10.29
CA GLU A 51 7.18 -9.49 11.51
C GLU A 51 8.31 -8.88 12.35
N LEU A 52 9.38 -8.37 11.70
CA LEU A 52 10.49 -7.71 12.40
C LEU A 52 10.08 -6.43 13.12
N THR A 53 9.05 -5.73 12.63
CA THR A 53 8.58 -4.50 13.27
C THR A 53 7.51 -4.77 14.34
N GLY A 54 6.96 -5.99 14.39
CA GLY A 54 5.89 -6.37 15.31
C GLY A 54 4.56 -5.66 15.06
N MET A 55 4.37 -5.05 13.88
CA MET A 55 3.11 -4.41 13.46
C MET A 55 2.30 -5.32 12.54
N ALA A 56 1.02 -5.00 12.33
CA ALA A 56 0.20 -5.75 11.38
C ALA A 56 0.69 -5.53 9.94
N LEU A 57 0.47 -6.52 9.06
CA LEU A 57 0.84 -6.41 7.64
C LEU A 57 0.24 -5.16 6.97
N ASP A 58 -1.00 -4.82 7.34
CA ASP A 58 -1.72 -3.65 6.82
C ASP A 58 -1.06 -2.33 7.25
N ASP A 59 -0.66 -2.23 8.52
CA ASP A 59 0.08 -1.06 9.05
C ASP A 59 1.42 -0.90 8.34
N PHE A 60 2.13 -2.01 8.11
CA PHE A 60 3.41 -2.00 7.40
C PHE A 60 3.23 -1.61 5.93
N TYR A 61 2.18 -2.11 5.26
CA TYR A 61 1.81 -1.71 3.91
C TYR A 61 1.55 -0.20 3.82
N GLN A 62 0.71 0.32 4.71
CA GLN A 62 0.35 1.73 4.74
C GLN A 62 1.56 2.63 5.03
N LEU A 63 2.50 2.15 5.84
CA LEU A 63 3.75 2.84 6.10
C LEU A 63 4.61 2.92 4.82
N LEU A 64 4.75 1.81 4.09
CA LEU A 64 5.48 1.78 2.82
C LEU A 64 4.82 2.67 1.75
N VAL A 65 3.49 2.72 1.70
CA VAL A 65 2.73 3.64 0.84
C VAL A 65 2.97 5.10 1.24
N SER A 66 2.89 5.41 2.53
CA SER A 66 3.10 6.77 3.06
C SER A 66 4.53 7.27 2.79
N ARG A 67 5.52 6.36 2.78
CA ARG A 67 6.92 6.64 2.45
C ARG A 67 7.20 6.61 0.94
N ASN A 68 6.18 6.38 0.11
CA ASN A 68 6.27 6.28 -1.35
C ASN A 68 7.24 5.18 -1.84
N ILE A 69 7.36 4.11 -1.06
CA ILE A 69 8.21 2.93 -1.35
C ILE A 69 7.38 1.89 -2.10
N LEU A 70 6.14 1.67 -1.67
CA LEU A 70 5.14 0.92 -2.41
C LEU A 70 4.14 1.90 -3.02
N THR A 71 3.82 1.72 -4.29
CA THR A 71 2.63 2.36 -4.87
C THR A 71 1.43 1.52 -4.46
N PRO A 72 0.35 2.13 -3.94
CA PRO A 72 -0.91 1.42 -3.79
C PRO A 72 -1.29 0.83 -5.16
N PRO A 73 -1.98 -0.33 -5.21
CA PRO A 73 -2.53 -0.79 -6.47
C PRO A 73 -3.33 0.37 -7.05
N THR A 74 -2.98 0.80 -8.26
CA THR A 74 -3.87 1.63 -9.07
C THR A 74 -5.16 0.86 -9.15
N ASP A 75 -6.20 1.37 -8.48
CA ASP A 75 -7.54 0.86 -8.65
C ASP A 75 -7.85 1.00 -10.15
N PRO A 76 -8.15 -0.09 -10.88
CA PRO A 76 -8.51 0.02 -12.28
C PRO A 76 -9.72 0.93 -12.52
N ASP A 77 -10.53 1.22 -11.49
CA ASP A 77 -11.65 2.17 -11.53
C ASP A 77 -11.25 3.61 -11.14
N ASP A 78 -10.01 3.88 -10.71
CA ASP A 78 -9.52 5.24 -10.45
C ASP A 78 -9.24 5.98 -11.76
N GLU A 79 -10.31 6.48 -12.39
CA GLU A 79 -10.19 7.42 -13.50
C GLU A 79 -9.58 8.74 -12.99
N PRO A 80 -8.52 9.27 -13.63
CA PRO A 80 -7.96 10.55 -13.24
C PRO A 80 -9.03 11.63 -13.37
N LYS A 81 -9.10 12.51 -12.35
CA LYS A 81 -10.04 13.64 -12.27
C LYS A 81 -10.19 14.45 -13.56
N GLU A 82 -9.14 14.54 -14.39
CA GLU A 82 -9.16 15.27 -15.66
C GLU A 82 -10.04 14.59 -16.73
N LEU A 83 -10.05 13.26 -16.77
CA LEU A 83 -10.92 12.50 -17.66
C LEU A 83 -12.39 12.66 -17.23
N ILE A 84 -12.66 12.60 -15.93
CA ILE A 84 -14.00 12.83 -15.36
C ILE A 84 -14.54 14.22 -15.73
N LEU A 85 -13.73 15.28 -15.54
CA LEU A 85 -14.13 16.65 -15.88
C LEU A 85 -14.36 16.83 -17.38
N THR A 86 -13.55 16.17 -18.21
CA THR A 86 -13.71 16.21 -19.67
C THR A 86 -15.02 15.53 -20.09
N SER A 87 -15.28 14.34 -19.55
CA SER A 87 -16.51 13.58 -19.79
C SER A 87 -17.75 14.39 -19.39
N LEU A 88 -17.77 14.95 -18.17
CA LEU A 88 -18.87 15.77 -17.68
C LEU A 88 -19.13 16.99 -18.57
N ARG A 89 -18.07 17.69 -19.01
CA ARG A 89 -18.21 18.85 -19.89
C ARG A 89 -18.86 18.48 -21.22
N ILE A 90 -18.51 17.32 -21.77
CA ILE A 90 -19.10 16.81 -23.01
C ILE A 90 -20.58 16.50 -22.80
N SER A 91 -20.93 15.79 -21.73
CA SER A 91 -22.33 15.46 -21.41
C SER A 91 -23.19 16.72 -21.19
N LEU A 92 -22.66 17.74 -20.52
CA LEU A 92 -23.36 19.02 -20.33
C LEU A 92 -23.57 19.77 -21.64
N GLN A 93 -22.60 19.71 -22.56
CA GLN A 93 -22.73 20.32 -23.88
C GLN A 93 -23.79 19.58 -24.74
N GLN A 94 -23.82 18.24 -24.68
CA GLN A 94 -24.83 17.44 -25.38
C GLN A 94 -26.24 17.73 -24.85
N ALA A 95 -26.42 17.79 -23.53
CA ALA A 95 -27.69 18.16 -22.91
C ALA A 95 -28.14 19.57 -23.33
N LYS A 96 -27.21 20.53 -23.40
CA LYS A 96 -27.47 21.90 -23.88
C LYS A 96 -27.88 21.93 -25.37
N GLU A 97 -27.38 21.01 -26.18
CA GLU A 97 -27.76 20.81 -27.58
C GLU A 97 -29.08 20.03 -27.75
N GLY A 98 -29.74 19.65 -26.65
CA GLY A 98 -30.97 18.86 -26.67
C GLY A 98 -30.75 17.37 -26.95
N LYS A 99 -29.49 16.92 -26.98
CA LYS A 99 -29.13 15.50 -27.07
C LYS A 99 -29.20 14.89 -25.67
N VAL A 100 -30.39 14.48 -25.30
CA VAL A 100 -30.68 13.78 -24.04
C VAL A 100 -31.23 12.39 -24.36
N HIS A 101 -30.79 11.38 -23.62
CA HIS A 101 -31.35 10.04 -23.71
C HIS A 101 -32.40 9.87 -22.60
N PRO A 102 -33.60 9.35 -22.90
CA PRO A 102 -34.57 9.02 -21.88
C PRO A 102 -34.01 7.95 -20.95
N ILE A 103 -34.21 8.11 -19.64
CA ILE A 103 -33.70 7.17 -18.63
C ILE A 103 -34.17 5.74 -18.93
N SER A 104 -35.38 5.57 -19.48
CA SER A 104 -35.92 4.26 -19.88
C SER A 104 -35.07 3.51 -20.92
N GLU A 105 -34.35 4.21 -21.81
CA GLU A 105 -33.44 3.56 -22.78
C GLU A 105 -32.15 3.07 -22.11
N LEU A 106 -31.73 3.67 -20.99
CA LEU A 106 -30.54 3.25 -20.25
C LEU A 106 -30.74 1.95 -19.47
N TRP A 107 -31.99 1.61 -19.15
CA TRP A 107 -32.37 0.39 -18.44
C TRP A 107 -32.81 -0.74 -19.39
N ASP A 108 -32.81 -0.52 -20.71
CA ASP A 108 -33.14 -1.54 -21.69
C ASP A 108 -32.04 -2.62 -21.70
N GLY A 109 -32.39 -3.85 -21.28
CA GLY A 109 -31.46 -5.00 -21.27
C GLY A 109 -30.59 -5.15 -20.02
N ILE A 110 -30.80 -4.38 -18.94
CA ILE A 110 -30.13 -4.60 -17.63
C ILE A 110 -30.85 -5.67 -16.78
N ASP A 111 -32.10 -6.02 -17.13
CA ASP A 111 -32.94 -7.01 -16.44
C ASP A 111 -32.78 -8.48 -16.95
N ASP A 112 -31.83 -8.78 -17.85
CA ASP A 112 -31.55 -10.15 -18.37
C ASP A 112 -30.20 -10.72 -17.84
#